data_AF-A0A510G7T1-F1
#
_entry.id   AF-A0A510G7T1-F1
#
_cell.length_a   1.000
_cell.length_b   1.000
_cell.length_c   1.000
_cell.angle_alpha   90.00
_cell.angle_beta   90.00
_cell.angle_gamma   90.00
#
_symmetry.space_group_name_H-M   'P 1'
#
loop_
_entity.id
_entity.type
_entity.pdbx_description
1 polymer ?
#
loop_
_entity_poly.entity_id
_entity_poly.type
_entity_poly.pdbx_seq_one_letter_code
_entity_poly.pdbx_strand_id
1 'polypeptide(L)'
;MHLPPHIKDSLIFETLKMEKDSFIEPNLKEFILDILFSAKFDGEDGYLFLLLEHQSKPDYYMVFRLFRYMLNIVEHHMKALKNKKFPFIYPLVFYNGI
;
A
#
# COMPACT_ATOMS: atom_id res chain seq x y z
N MET A 1 -8.56 6.31 -11.99
CA MET A 1 -7.98 5.29 -11.09
C MET A 1 -8.81 4.02 -11.21
N HIS A 2 -8.21 2.90 -11.59
CA HIS A 2 -8.90 1.61 -11.71
C HIS A 2 -8.95 0.93 -10.34
N LEU A 3 -9.94 1.30 -9.53
CA LEU A 3 -10.28 0.60 -8.29
C LEU A 3 -11.55 -0.22 -8.53
N PRO A 4 -11.71 -1.39 -7.88
CA PRO A 4 -13.00 -2.06 -7.81
C PRO A 4 -14.07 -1.10 -7.27
N PRO A 5 -15.31 -1.12 -7.78
CA PRO A 5 -16.35 -0.16 -7.40
C PRO A 5 -16.53 -0.01 -5.89
N HIS A 6 -16.63 -1.12 -5.17
CA HIS A 6 -16.79 -1.11 -3.70
C HIS A 6 -15.64 -0.42 -2.95
N ILE A 7 -14.39 -0.56 -3.42
CA ILE A 7 -13.25 0.15 -2.82
C ILE A 7 -13.32 1.63 -3.14
N LYS A 8 -13.66 1.97 -4.38
CA LYS A 8 -13.79 3.36 -4.83
C LYS A 8 -14.90 4.09 -4.06
N ASP A 9 -16.02 3.43 -3.81
CA ASP A 9 -17.18 4.01 -3.13
C ASP A 9 -16.91 4.23 -1.63
N SER A 10 -16.10 3.35 -1.01
CA SER A 10 -15.67 3.53 0.39
C SER A 10 -14.62 4.64 0.58
N LEU A 11 -13.85 4.96 -0.46
CA LEU A 11 -12.72 5.89 -0.37
C LEU A 11 -13.16 7.35 -0.37
N ILE A 12 -12.74 8.11 0.65
CA ILE A 12 -12.95 9.56 0.74
C ILE A 12 -11.75 10.27 0.10
N PHE A 13 -11.86 10.65 -1.18
CA PHE A 13 -10.76 11.17 -2.00
C PHE A 13 -10.10 12.44 -1.44
N GLU A 14 -10.84 13.30 -0.73
CA GLU A 14 -10.34 14.55 -0.15
C GLU A 14 -9.33 14.30 0.98
N THR A 15 -9.34 13.09 1.56
CA THR A 15 -8.42 12.68 2.63
C THR A 15 -7.16 12.00 2.09
N LEU A 16 -7.07 11.77 0.77
CA LEU A 16 -5.96 11.07 0.16
C LEU A 16 -4.66 11.86 0.33
N LYS A 17 -3.70 11.26 1.02
CA LYS A 17 -2.40 11.85 1.31
C LYS A 17 -1.28 10.87 0.98
N MET A 18 -0.34 11.31 0.14
CA MET A 18 0.89 10.56 -0.10
C MET A 18 1.77 10.61 1.15
N GLU A 19 2.21 9.45 1.61
CA GLU A 19 3.15 9.35 2.73
C GLU A 19 4.59 9.51 2.22
N LYS A 20 5.33 10.44 2.82
CA LYS A 20 6.64 10.92 2.33
C LYS A 20 7.77 9.92 2.47
N ASP A 21 7.66 9.01 3.41
CA ASP A 21 8.60 7.93 3.60
C ASP A 21 7.89 6.67 3.11
N SER A 22 8.25 6.16 1.95
CA SER A 22 8.02 4.75 1.66
C SER A 22 8.79 3.99 2.75
N PHE A 23 8.08 3.54 3.79
CA PHE A 23 8.55 2.83 5.01
C PHE A 23 9.20 1.46 4.70
N ILE A 24 9.71 1.33 3.49
CA ILE A 24 10.13 0.11 2.87
C ILE A 24 11.63 0.07 3.03
N GLU A 25 12.07 -0.99 3.69
CA GLU A 25 13.44 -1.18 4.08
C GLU A 25 14.42 -0.80 2.95
N PRO A 26 15.54 -0.12 3.26
CA PRO A 26 16.56 0.27 2.27
C PRO A 26 17.13 -0.89 1.44
N ASN A 27 16.81 -2.13 1.81
CA ASN A 27 17.30 -3.36 1.19
C ASN A 27 16.45 -3.82 0.00
N LEU A 28 15.38 -3.10 -0.38
CA LEU A 28 14.61 -3.42 -1.58
C LEU A 28 15.04 -2.57 -2.79
N LYS A 29 16.36 -2.49 -3.00
CA LYS A 29 16.96 -1.77 -4.12
C LYS A 29 16.89 -2.65 -5.37
N GLU A 30 16.09 -2.22 -6.34
CA GLU A 30 16.61 -1.57 -7.56
C GLU A 30 15.53 -1.27 -8.62
N PHE A 31 14.32 -1.82 -8.54
CA PHE A 31 13.30 -1.62 -9.60
C PHE A 31 11.84 -1.51 -9.12
N ILE A 32 11.63 -1.34 -7.82
CA ILE A 32 10.30 -1.30 -7.23
C ILE A 32 10.03 0.13 -6.74
N LEU A 33 9.06 0.79 -7.37
CA LEU A 33 8.54 2.06 -6.86
C LEU A 33 7.33 1.74 -5.99
N ASP A 34 7.52 1.93 -4.70
CA ASP A 34 6.49 1.72 -3.71
C ASP A 34 5.89 3.06 -3.27
N ILE A 35 4.59 3.26 -3.52
CA ILE A 35 3.88 4.48 -3.12
C ILE A 35 2.80 4.12 -2.11
N LEU A 36 2.83 4.76 -0.95
CA LEU A 36 1.82 4.60 0.08
C LEU A 36 0.97 5.87 0.15
N PHE A 37 -0.35 5.69 0.08
CA PHE A 37 -1.30 6.74 0.41
C PHE A 37 -2.07 6.37 1.67
N SER A 38 -2.23 7.33 2.58
CA SER A 38 -3.24 7.26 3.64
C SER A 38 -4.53 7.92 3.16
N ALA A 39 -5.67 7.40 3.61
CA ALA A 39 -6.99 7.97 3.36
C ALA A 39 -8.00 7.44 4.39
N LYS A 40 -9.20 7.99 4.37
CA LYS A 40 -10.36 7.43 5.06
C LYS A 40 -11.16 6.52 4.13
N PHE A 41 -11.54 5.36 4.67
CA PHE A 41 -12.43 4.39 4.06
C PHE A 41 -13.63 4.22 4.98
N ASP A 42 -14.82 4.61 4.51
CA ASP A 42 -16.04 4.65 5.33
C ASP A 42 -15.85 5.37 6.69
N GLY A 43 -14.98 6.40 6.70
CA GLY A 43 -14.65 7.20 7.88
C GLY A 43 -13.50 6.66 8.76
N GLU A 44 -13.11 5.40 8.59
CA GLU A 44 -11.99 4.78 9.31
C GLU A 44 -10.67 4.98 8.56
N ASP A 45 -9.55 4.98 9.28
CA ASP A 45 -8.24 5.19 8.68
C ASP A 45 -7.77 3.94 7.92
N GLY A 46 -7.25 4.14 6.71
CA GLY A 46 -6.73 3.07 5.88
C GLY A 46 -5.69 3.55 4.86
N TYR A 47 -5.24 2.61 4.03
CA TYR A 47 -4.12 2.82 3.13
C TYR A 47 -4.38 2.23 1.74
N LEU A 48 -3.96 2.97 0.71
CA LEU A 48 -3.73 2.43 -0.62
C LEU A 48 -2.23 2.23 -0.78
N PHE A 49 -1.82 0.97 -0.96
CA PHE A 49 -0.43 0.62 -1.18
C PHE A 49 -0.22 0.27 -2.64
N LEU A 50 0.56 1.07 -3.36
CA LEU A 50 0.84 0.91 -4.77
C LEU A 50 2.24 0.33 -4.97
N LEU A 51 2.29 -0.89 -5.46
CA LEU A 51 3.50 -1.59 -5.86
C LEU A 51 3.63 -1.49 -7.38
N LEU A 52 4.61 -0.72 -7.87
CA LEU A 52 4.93 -0.64 -9.30
C LEU A 52 6.17 -1.49 -9.58
N GLU A 53 6.01 -2.56 -10.35
CA GLU A 53 7.12 -3.41 -10.78
C GLU A 53 7.52 -3.11 -12.24
N HIS A 54 8.79 -2.77 -12.47
CA HIS A 54 9.37 -2.58 -13.81
C HIS A 54 10.08 -3.85 -14.35
N GLN A 55 9.96 -4.98 -13.67
CA GLN A 55 10.67 -6.23 -14.02
C GLN A 55 9.85 -7.07 -15.01
N SER A 56 10.49 -7.50 -16.10
CA SER A 56 9.86 -8.25 -17.20
C SER A 56 9.54 -9.72 -16.88
N LYS A 57 9.83 -10.21 -15.67
CA LYS A 57 9.54 -11.59 -15.24
C LYS A 57 8.80 -11.62 -13.90
N PRO A 58 7.78 -12.49 -13.74
CA PRO A 58 7.08 -12.63 -12.47
C PRO A 58 8.05 -13.12 -11.38
N ASP A 59 8.12 -12.40 -10.28
CA ASP A 59 8.86 -12.84 -9.10
C ASP A 59 7.98 -13.71 -8.21
N TYR A 60 8.37 -14.97 -8.03
CA TYR A 60 7.64 -15.92 -7.18
C TYR A 60 7.43 -15.40 -5.75
N TYR A 61 8.37 -14.62 -5.21
CA TYR A 61 8.31 -14.07 -3.86
C TYR A 61 7.56 -12.74 -3.77
N MET A 62 7.00 -12.23 -4.87
CA MET A 62 6.27 -10.95 -4.89
C MET A 62 5.12 -10.92 -3.87
N VAL A 63 4.32 -11.99 -3.80
CA VAL A 63 3.21 -12.07 -2.84
C VAL A 63 3.74 -12.03 -1.40
N PHE A 64 4.86 -12.70 -1.12
CA PHE A 64 5.49 -12.67 0.20
C PHE A 64 6.00 -11.26 0.57
N ARG A 65 6.61 -10.55 -0.39
CA ARG A 65 6.98 -9.13 -0.19
C ARG A 65 5.78 -8.26 0.10
N LEU A 66 4.70 -8.44 -0.66
CA LEU A 66 3.46 -7.69 -0.49
C LEU A 66 2.90 -7.85 0.94
N PHE A 67 2.86 -9.09 1.44
CA PHE A 67 2.48 -9.35 2.82
C PHE A 67 3.40 -8.67 3.83
N ARG A 68 4.72 -8.72 3.62
CA ARG A 68 5.68 -8.05 4.50
C ARG A 68 5.44 -6.54 4.56
N TYR A 69 5.10 -5.92 3.44
CA TYR A 69 4.77 -4.49 3.41
C TYR A 69 3.49 -4.15 4.11
N MET A 70 2.43 -4.93 3.92
CA MET A 70 1.18 -4.74 4.65
C MET A 70 1.42 -4.83 6.16
N LEU A 71 2.22 -5.78 6.63
CA LEU A 71 2.59 -5.89 8.05
C LEU A 71 3.35 -4.66 8.57
N ASN A 72 4.31 -4.15 7.80
CA ASN A 72 5.06 -2.94 8.16
C ASN A 72 4.13 -1.72 8.26
N ILE A 73 3.16 -1.58 7.34
CA ILE A 73 2.16 -0.51 7.36
C ILE A 73 1.30 -0.60 8.62
N VAL A 74 0.82 -1.81 8.97
CA VAL A 74 0.06 -2.04 10.22
C VAL A 74 0.90 -1.64 11.43
N GLU A 75 2.15 -2.11 11.52
CA GLU A 75 3.02 -1.82 12.66
C GLU A 75 3.24 -0.31 12.81
N HIS A 76 3.46 0.40 11.71
CA HIS A 76 3.57 1.84 11.69
C HIS A 76 2.28 2.52 12.16
N HIS A 77 1.13 2.13 11.61
CA HIS A 77 -0.18 2.67 11.99
C HIS A 77 -0.43 2.56 13.49
N MET A 78 -0.19 1.37 14.06
CA MET A 78 -0.40 1.11 15.48
C MET A 78 0.54 1.95 16.37
N LYS A 79 1.80 2.11 15.95
CA LYS A 79 2.79 2.92 16.69
C LYS A 79 2.50 4.43 16.60
N ALA A 80 2.20 4.93 15.40
CA ALA A 80 2.03 6.35 15.14
C ALA A 80 0.72 6.90 15.69
N LEU A 81 -0.38 6.17 15.52
CA LEU A 81 -1.72 6.62 15.92
C LEU A 81 -2.15 6.11 17.30
N LYS A 82 -1.33 5.28 17.95
CA LYS A 82 -1.68 4.56 19.20
C LYS A 82 -3.02 3.82 19.09
N ASN A 83 -3.44 3.50 17.87
CA ASN A 83 -4.68 2.82 17.56
C ASN A 83 -4.43 1.31 17.63
N LYS A 84 -5.33 0.58 18.31
CA LYS A 84 -5.25 -0.88 18.43
C LYS A 84 -6.01 -1.61 17.33
N LYS A 85 -6.77 -0.90 16.48
CA LYS A 85 -7.42 -1.48 15.32
C LYS A 85 -6.43 -1.64 14.18
N PHE A 86 -6.58 -2.74 13.44
CA PHE A 86 -5.87 -2.92 12.18
C PHE A 86 -6.44 -1.96 11.14
N PRO A 87 -5.60 -1.20 10.42
CA PRO A 87 -6.07 -0.36 9.34
C PRO A 87 -6.54 -1.23 8.18
N PHE A 88 -7.50 -0.70 7.41
CA PHE A 88 -7.78 -1.24 6.09
C PHE A 88 -6.59 -0.96 5.16
N ILE A 89 -6.12 -1.97 4.44
CA ILE A 89 -5.02 -1.82 3.48
C ILE A 89 -5.45 -2.47 2.16
N TYR A 90 -5.50 -1.68 1.10
CA TYR A 90 -5.76 -2.19 -0.24
C TYR A 90 -4.50 -2.11 -1.11
N PRO A 91 -3.85 -3.25 -1.38
CA PRO A 91 -2.70 -3.30 -2.26
C PRO A 91 -3.12 -3.24 -3.74
N LEU A 92 -2.44 -2.38 -4.49
CA LEU A 92 -2.51 -2.27 -5.94
C LEU A 92 -1.15 -2.67 -6.50
N VAL A 93 -1.13 -3.75 -7.28
CA VAL A 93 0.09 -4.19 -7.98
C VAL A 93 -0.06 -3.85 -9.45
N PHE A 94 0.80 -2.98 -9.96
CA PHE A 94 0.93 -2.77 -11.40
C PHE A 94 2.15 -3.55 -11.88
N TYR A 95 1.85 -4.58 -12.66
CA TYR A 95 2.83 -5.43 -13.30
C TYR A 95 2.82 -5.15 -14.80
N ASN A 96 3.93 -4.60 -15.31
CA ASN A 96 4.17 -4.42 -16.74
C ASN A 96 5.21 -5.44 -17.21
N GLY A 97 4.84 -6.73 -17.18
CA GLY A 97 5.58 -7.77 -17.87
C GLY A 97 5.33 -7.73 -19.38
N ILE A 98 6.32 -8.18 -20.16
CA ILE A 98 6.13 -8.55 -21.56
C ILE A 98 5.67 -10.00 -21.61
#